data_AF-A0A9D2I1F5-F1
#
_entry.id   AF-A0A9D2I1F5-F1
#
_cell.length_a   1.000
_cell.length_b   1.000
_cell.length_c   1.000
_cell.angle_alpha   90.00
_cell.angle_beta   90.00
_cell.angle_gamma   90.00
#
_symmetry.space_group_name_H-M   'P 1'
#
loop_
_entity.id
_entity.type
_entity.pdbx_description
1 polymer ?
#
loop_
_entity_poly.entity_id
_entity_poly.type
_entity_poly.pdbx_seq_one_letter_code
_entity_poly.pdbx_strand_id
1 'polypeptide(L)' 'MQRNEKTRETYWILLKTTFVLSAFTIGGGYVIVPLMQKKFVEELTWIETEEMLDLVAIAQSIPGALAVNTSILVGYRI' A
#
# COMPACT_ATOMS: atom_id res chain seq x y z
N MET A 1 8.84 13.08 -13.83
CA MET A 1 9.95 12.42 -13.11
C MET A 1 10.59 13.43 -12.15
N GLN A 2 10.06 13.57 -10.93
CA GLN A 2 10.71 14.33 -9.85
C GLN A 2 11.24 13.32 -8.84
N ARG A 3 12.57 13.09 -8.88
CA ARG A 3 13.29 12.27 -7.90
C ARG A 3 13.46 13.10 -6.63
N ASN A 4 12.42 13.20 -5.81
CA ASN A 4 12.48 13.89 -4.51
C ASN A 4 13.20 13.01 -3.49
N GLU A 5 14.07 13.65 -2.72
CA GLU A 5 14.90 13.05 -1.67
C GLU A 5 14.03 12.26 -0.67
N LYS A 6 14.30 10.95 -0.49
CA LYS A 6 13.59 10.13 0.52
C LYS A 6 14.02 10.57 1.92
N THR A 7 13.23 11.45 2.54
CA THR A 7 13.46 11.98 3.89
C THR A 7 13.18 10.92 4.96
N ARG A 8 13.86 10.97 6.11
CA ARG A 8 13.65 10.09 7.27
C ARG A 8 12.18 10.06 7.74
N GLU A 9 11.45 11.16 7.53
CA GLU A 9 10.02 11.27 7.84
C GLU A 9 9.15 10.39 6.94
N THR A 10 9.47 10.25 5.66
CA THR A 10 8.73 9.40 4.71
C THR A 10 8.76 7.94 5.15
N TYR A 11 9.93 7.44 5.58
CA TYR A 11 10.06 6.07 6.10
C TYR A 11 9.26 5.86 7.38
N TRP A 12 9.22 6.86 8.27
CA TRP A 12 8.43 6.81 9.50
C TRP A 12 6.93 6.81 9.23
N ILE A 13 6.48 7.58 8.25
CA ILE A 13 5.08 7.62 7.82
C ILE A 13 4.70 6.27 7.20
N LEU A 14 5.55 5.71 6.34
CA LEU A 14 5.31 4.43 5.68
C LEU A 14 5.18 3.30 6.71
N LEU A 15 6.10 3.24 7.67
CA LEU A 15 6.08 2.24 8.74
C LEU A 15 4.85 2.38 9.63
N LYS A 16 4.52 3.59 10.10
CA LYS A 16 3.32 3.81 10.93
C LYS A 16 2.04 3.46 10.18
N THR A 17 1.95 3.84 8.92
CA THR A 17 0.76 3.62 8.10
C THR A 17 0.54 2.14 7.85
N THR A 18 1.57 1.42 7.37
CA THR A 18 1.47 -0.03 7.16
C THR A 18 1.23 -0.78 8.47
N PHE A 19 1.85 -0.37 9.57
CA PHE A 19 1.63 -0.99 10.88
C PHE A 19 0.18 -0.86 11.36
N VAL A 20 -0.41 0.33 11.26
CA VAL A 20 -1.82 0.56 11.60
C VAL A 20 -2.73 -0.24 10.65
N LEU A 21 -2.48 -0.20 9.34
CA LEU A 21 -3.26 -0.97 8.37
C LEU A 21 -3.23 -2.48 8.64
N SER A 22 -2.07 -3.03 9.01
CA SER A 22 -1.90 -4.44 9.38
C SER A 22 -2.45 -4.78 10.76
N ALA A 23 -2.45 -3.85 11.72
CA ALA A 23 -3.00 -4.07 13.06
C ALA A 23 -4.54 -4.00 13.09
N PHE A 24 -5.14 -3.21 12.20
CA PHE A 24 -6.59 -2.99 12.14
C PHE A 24 -7.28 -3.74 10.99
N THR A 25 -6.61 -4.69 10.35
CA THR A 25 -7.21 -5.61 9.35
C THR A 25 -8.02 -6.74 10.02
N ILE A 26 -8.93 -6.37 10.92
CA ILE A 26 -9.88 -7.29 11.54
C ILE A 26 -11.02 -7.53 10.54
N GLY A 27 -10.91 -8.59 9.73
CA GLY A 27 -11.90 -8.90 8.69
C GLY A 27 -11.38 -9.69 7.48
N GLY A 28 -10.11 -10.12 7.48
CA GLY A 28 -9.51 -10.96 6.43
C GLY A 28 -8.63 -10.19 5.44
N GLY A 29 -7.85 -10.91 4.64
CA GLY A 29 -6.78 -10.34 3.80
C GLY A 29 -7.23 -9.33 2.74
N TYR A 30 -8.53 -9.25 2.43
CA TYR A 30 -9.09 -8.30 1.45
C TYR A 30 -9.37 -6.91 2.01
N VAL A 31 -9.52 -6.76 3.33
CA VAL A 31 -9.82 -5.46 3.96
C VAL A 31 -8.68 -4.45 3.77
N ILE A 32 -7.46 -4.93 3.51
CA ILE A 32 -6.30 -4.07 3.28
C ILE A 32 -6.38 -3.27 1.98
N VAL A 33 -7.06 -3.79 0.95
CA VAL A 33 -7.15 -3.16 -0.37
C VAL A 33 -7.88 -1.81 -0.31
N PRO A 34 -9.13 -1.72 0.20
CA PRO A 34 -9.82 -0.43 0.31
C PRO A 34 -9.13 0.53 1.29
N LEU A 35 -8.47 0.02 2.34
CA LEU A 35 -7.72 0.87 3.26
C LEU A 35 -6.48 1.48 2.63
N MET A 36 -5.74 0.71 1.82
CA MET A 36 -4.60 1.20 1.04
C MET A 36 -5.05 2.17 -0.04
N GLN A 37 -6.17 1.90 -0.72
CA GLN A 37 -6.73 2.80 -1.71
C GLN A 37 -7.09 4.16 -1.08
N LYS A 38 -7.82 4.14 0.04
CA LYS A 38 -8.11 5.38 0.80
C LYS A 38 -6.84 6.12 1.20
N LYS A 39 -5.81 5.41 1.67
CA LYS A 39 -4.61 6.05 2.20
C LYS A 39 -3.65 6.56 1.12
N PHE A 40 -3.31 5.73 0.15
CA PHE A 40 -2.28 6.03 -0.85
C PHE A 40 -2.81 6.69 -2.12
N VAL A 41 -4.09 6.49 -2.45
CA VAL A 41 -4.75 7.11 -3.60
C VAL A 41 -5.49 8.38 -3.18
N GLU A 42 -6.38 8.30 -2.18
CA GLU A 42 -7.23 9.45 -1.82
C GLU A 42 -6.52 10.45 -0.89
N GLU A 43 -5.93 9.99 0.22
CA GLU A 43 -5.33 10.89 1.23
C GLU A 43 -3.94 11.40 0.82
N LEU A 44 -3.06 10.51 0.35
CA LEU A 44 -1.67 10.84 0.03
C LEU A 44 -1.43 11.17 -1.45
N THR A 45 -2.34 10.77 -2.34
CA THR A 45 -2.23 10.95 -3.80
C THR A 45 -0.89 10.51 -4.40
N TRP A 46 -0.26 9.49 -3.81
CA TRP A 46 1.04 8.95 -4.23
C TRP A 46 0.93 7.93 -5.37
N ILE A 47 -0.23 7.29 -5.48
CA ILE A 47 -0.53 6.23 -6.44
C ILE A 47 -1.85 6.59 -7.11
N GLU A 48 -1.95 6.41 -8.43
CA GLU A 48 -3.21 6.61 -9.14
C GLU A 48 -4.17 5.42 -8.92
N THR A 49 -5.47 5.65 -9.09
CA THR A 49 -6.49 4.61 -8.87
C THR A 49 -6.26 3.36 -9.74
N GLU A 50 -5.93 3.55 -11.01
CA GLU A 50 -5.63 2.45 -11.94
C GLU A 50 -4.38 1.67 -11.52
N GLU A 51 -3.35 2.39 -11.08
CA GLU A 51 -2.10 1.79 -10.62
C GLU A 51 -2.31 0.97 -9.33
N MET A 52 -3.18 1.42 -8.43
CA MET A 52 -3.56 0.62 -7.25
C MET A 52 -4.28 -0.67 -7.65
N LEU A 53 -5.16 -0.63 -8.67
CA LEU A 53 -5.84 -1.83 -9.19
C LEU A 53 -4.84 -2.83 -9.79
N ASP A 54 -3.87 -2.34 -10.57
CA ASP A 54 -2.82 -3.17 -11.15
C ASP A 54 -1.96 -3.84 -10.07
N LEU A 55 -1.57 -3.10 -9.02
CA LEU A 55 -0.81 -3.64 -7.89
C LEU A 55 -1.58 -4.74 -7.16
N VAL A 56 -2.89 -4.61 -7.01
CA VAL A 56 -3.75 -5.63 -6.40
C VAL A 56 -3.88 -6.85 -7.32
N ALA A 57 -4.02 -6.67 -8.63
CA ALA A 57 -4.07 -7.76 -9.60
C ALA A 57 -2.77 -8.58 -9.61
N ILE A 58 -1.62 -7.91 -9.53
CA ILE A 58 -0.32 -8.56 -9.39
C ILE A 58 -0.23 -9.29 -8.05
N ALA A 59 -0.67 -8.66 -6.95
CA ALA A 59 -0.65 -9.27 -5.61
C ALA A 59 -1.47 -10.56 -5.52
N GLN A 60 -2.60 -10.63 -6.23
CA GLN A 60 -3.48 -11.80 -6.35
C GLN A 60 -2.93 -12.89 -7.25
N SER A 61 -2.11 -12.53 -8.24
CA SER A 61 -1.49 -13.48 -9.16
C SER A 61 -0.38 -14.30 -8.50
N ILE A 62 0.13 -13.85 -7.35
CA ILE A 62 1.19 -14.50 -6.58
C ILE A 62 0.56 -15.32 -5.43
N PRO A 63 0.92 -16.60 -5.25
CA PRO A 63 0.43 -17.38 -4.13
C PRO A 63 0.92 -16.78 -2.79
N GLY A 64 0.01 -16.59 -1.84
CA GLY A 64 0.34 -16.05 -0.52
C GLY A 64 -0.77 -15.20 0.09
N ALA A 65 -0.43 -14.50 1.17
CA ALA A 65 -1.35 -13.58 1.81
C ALA A 65 -1.44 -12.28 1.00
N LEU A 66 -2.63 -11.98 0.46
CA LEU A 66 -2.89 -10.76 -0.31
C LEU A 66 -2.35 -9.51 0.40
N ALA A 67 -2.61 -9.38 1.70
CA ALA A 67 -2.16 -8.25 2.50
C ALA A 67 -0.64 -8.06 2.48
N VAL A 68 0.13 -9.15 2.49
CA VAL A 68 1.59 -9.09 2.43
C VAL A 68 2.03 -8.70 1.03
N ASN A 69 1.51 -9.38 0.01
CA ASN A 69 1.87 -9.13 -1.39
C ASN A 69 1.54 -7.69 -1.81
N THR A 70 0.35 -7.18 -1.50
CA THR A 70 -0.06 -5.81 -1.80
C THR A 70 0.79 -4.80 -1.03
N SER A 71 1.10 -5.03 0.25
CA SER A 71 1.96 -4.12 1.04
C SER A 71 3.37 -3.99 0.46
N ILE A 72 3.95 -5.11 0.01
CA ILE A 72 5.28 -5.13 -0.61
C ILE A 72 5.26 -4.38 -1.93
N LEU A 73 4.26 -4.63 -2.78
CA LEU A 73 4.15 -4.00 -4.10
C LEU A 73 3.89 -2.49 -4.01
N VAL A 74 3.00 -2.07 -3.12
CA VAL A 74 2.75 -0.65 -2.82
C VAL A 74 4.02 0.00 -2.27
N GLY A 75 4.70 -0.64 -1.32
CA GLY A 75 5.97 -0.16 -0.77
C GLY A 75 7.11 -0.11 -1.79
N TYR A 76 7.12 -0.99 -2.79
CA TYR A 76 8.08 -0.98 -3.89
C TYR A 76 7.81 0.15 -4.89
N ARG A 77 6.53 0.48 -5.11
CA ARG A 77 6.12 1.55 -6.02
C ARG A 77 6.44 2.96 -5.50
N ILE A 78 6.48 3.14 -4.18
CA ILE A 78 6.78 4.41 -3.47
C ILE A 78 8.30 4.57 -3.24
#